data_AF-A0A1V4I8T4-F1
#
_entry.id   AF-A0A1V4I8T4-F1
#
_cell.length_a   1.000
_cell.length_b   1.000
_cell.length_c   1.000
_cell.angle_alpha   90.00
_cell.angle_beta   90.00
_cell.angle_gamma   90.00
#
_symmetry.space_group_name_H-M   'P 1'
#
loop_
_entity.id
_entity.type
_entity.pdbx_description
1 polymer ?
#
loop_
_entity_poly.entity_id
_entity_poly.type
_entity_poly.pdbx_seq_one_letter_code
_entity_poly.pdbx_strand_id
1 'polypeptide(L)'
;MNKRGFTIIELLISLGIVSIVFSIIFSFFTMNFNMFKKSNDIIDIQNEGQIAMAKIVNIAMVSSGISNIYDYNNINQDDTKDKISLGKIIFKEGDIFQVKEGNLKHNGNIIANHIKNIKVSPIDDISFLQSNGLIIEIILELNKETIKIENQVMYRNK
;
A
#
# COMPACT_ATOMS: atom_id res chain seq x y z
N MET A 1 27.36 -64.15 -19.07
CA MET A 1 26.63 -62.86 -19.01
C MET A 1 26.02 -62.73 -17.62
N ASN A 2 26.64 -61.97 -16.72
CA ASN A 2 26.30 -61.96 -15.30
C ASN A 2 25.19 -60.93 -15.03
N LYS A 3 23.92 -61.35 -15.11
CA LYS A 3 22.77 -60.48 -14.77
C LYS A 3 22.54 -60.51 -13.26
N ARG A 4 23.23 -59.63 -12.52
CA ARG A 4 22.92 -59.38 -11.11
C ARG A 4 21.63 -58.55 -11.06
N GLY A 5 20.53 -59.15 -10.61
CA GLY A 5 19.29 -58.43 -10.32
C GLY A 5 19.43 -57.66 -9.02
N PHE A 6 18.80 -56.48 -8.94
CA PHE A 6 18.68 -55.72 -7.70
C PHE A 6 17.93 -56.53 -6.64
N THR A 7 18.40 -56.47 -5.40
CA THR A 7 17.69 -57.05 -4.28
C THR A 7 16.54 -56.14 -3.85
N ILE A 8 15.45 -56.72 -3.32
CA ILE A 8 14.29 -55.96 -2.81
C ILE A 8 14.72 -54.92 -1.75
N ILE A 9 15.74 -55.25 -0.96
CA ILE A 9 16.26 -54.35 0.08
C ILE A 9 16.96 -53.11 -0.50
N GLU A 10 17.73 -53.25 -1.57
CA GLU A 10 18.37 -52.10 -2.26
C GLU A 10 17.32 -51.17 -2.88
N LEU A 11 16.23 -51.72 -3.40
CA LEU A 11 15.11 -50.93 -3.90
C LEU A 11 14.44 -50.12 -2.78
N LEU A 12 14.20 -50.74 -1.63
CA LEU A 12 13.60 -50.07 -0.47
C LEU A 12 14.50 -48.94 0.07
N ILE A 13 15.81 -49.18 0.18
CA ILE A 13 16.78 -48.16 0.60
C ILE A 13 16.79 -47.00 -0.41
N SER A 14 16.79 -47.31 -1.71
CA SER A 14 16.77 -46.29 -2.77
C SER A 14 15.49 -45.45 -2.72
N LEU A 15 14.32 -46.06 -2.54
CA LEU A 15 13.05 -45.36 -2.36
C LEU A 15 13.05 -44.47 -1.12
N GLY A 16 13.62 -44.95 -0.02
CA GLY A 16 13.80 -44.16 1.20
C GLY A 16 14.61 -42.89 0.94
N ILE A 17 15.78 -43.01 0.30
CA ILE A 17 16.63 -41.87 -0.03
C ILE A 17 15.90 -40.91 -0.97
N VAL A 18 15.21 -41.43 -2.00
CA VAL A 18 14.44 -40.64 -2.96
C VAL A 18 13.35 -39.82 -2.25
N SER A 19 12.62 -40.42 -1.30
CA SER A 19 11.56 -39.73 -0.55
C SER A 19 12.08 -38.55 0.29
N ILE A 20 13.26 -38.71 0.90
CA ILE A 20 13.92 -37.66 1.68
C ILE A 20 14.30 -36.50 0.76
N VAL A 21 14.91 -36.82 -0.39
CA VAL A 21 15.30 -35.81 -1.38
C VAL A 21 14.07 -35.07 -1.93
N PHE A 22 13.00 -35.80 -2.27
CA PHE A 22 11.74 -35.18 -2.73
C PHE A 22 11.12 -34.27 -1.68
N SER A 23 11.17 -34.64 -0.40
CA SER A 23 10.63 -33.82 0.69
C SER A 23 11.34 -32.47 0.79
N ILE A 24 12.68 -32.48 0.65
CA ILE A 24 13.49 -31.25 0.63
C ILE A 24 13.14 -30.39 -0.58
N ILE A 25 13.06 -31.00 -1.77
CA ILE A 25 12.68 -30.31 -3.01
C ILE A 25 11.30 -29.68 -2.88
N PHE A 26 10.32 -30.41 -2.36
CA PHE A 26 8.95 -29.94 -2.21
C PHE A 26 8.83 -28.78 -1.22
N SER A 27 9.58 -28.84 -0.10
CA SER A 27 9.66 -27.74 0.85
C SER A 27 10.20 -26.46 0.20
N PHE A 28 11.26 -26.59 -0.60
CA PHE A 28 11.80 -25.47 -1.36
C PHE A 28 10.78 -24.89 -2.34
N PHE A 29 10.07 -25.72 -3.11
CA PHE A 29 9.02 -25.25 -4.02
C PHE A 29 7.90 -24.49 -3.28
N THR A 30 7.43 -25.04 -2.17
CA THR A 30 6.35 -24.42 -1.37
C THR A 30 6.80 -23.06 -0.82
N MET A 31 8.03 -22.96 -0.34
CA MET A 31 8.62 -21.71 0.14
C MET A 31 8.68 -20.65 -0.98
N ASN A 32 9.19 -21.02 -2.15
CA ASN A 32 9.31 -20.10 -3.29
C ASN A 32 7.94 -19.63 -3.78
N PHE A 33 6.95 -20.53 -3.84
CA PHE A 33 5.59 -20.15 -4.24
C PHE A 33 4.96 -19.13 -3.28
N ASN A 34 5.10 -19.35 -1.97
CA ASN A 34 4.60 -18.41 -0.96
C ASN A 34 5.33 -17.05 -1.04
N MET A 35 6.64 -17.07 -1.28
CA MET A 35 7.42 -15.84 -1.47
C MET A 35 6.97 -15.09 -2.73
N PHE A 36 6.76 -15.79 -3.84
CA PHE A 36 6.26 -15.20 -5.08
C PHE A 36 4.89 -14.55 -4.91
N LYS A 37 3.96 -15.24 -4.23
CA LYS A 37 2.63 -14.68 -3.91
C LYS A 37 2.75 -13.40 -3.09
N LYS A 38 3.57 -13.44 -2.02
CA LYS A 38 3.83 -12.26 -1.18
C LYS A 38 4.43 -11.09 -1.98
N SER A 39 5.37 -11.37 -2.88
CA SER A 39 5.95 -10.35 -3.76
C SER A 39 4.91 -9.72 -4.69
N ASN A 40 4.01 -10.51 -5.27
CA ASN A 40 2.92 -9.97 -6.10
C ASN A 40 1.98 -9.09 -5.28
N ASP A 41 1.56 -9.53 -4.09
CA ASP A 41 0.72 -8.72 -3.20
C ASP A 41 1.38 -7.36 -2.87
N ILE A 42 2.70 -7.36 -2.63
CA ILE A 42 3.49 -6.14 -2.39
C ILE A 42 3.52 -5.23 -3.63
N ILE A 43 3.72 -5.79 -4.82
CA ILE A 43 3.75 -5.03 -6.08
C ILE A 43 2.39 -4.38 -6.32
N ASP A 44 1.31 -5.12 -6.13
CA ASP A 44 -0.05 -4.64 -6.37
C ASP A 44 -0.39 -3.46 -5.45
N ILE A 45 -0.16 -3.59 -4.13
CA ILE A 45 -0.42 -2.47 -3.20
C ILE A 45 0.54 -1.29 -3.40
N GLN A 46 1.78 -1.53 -3.84
CA GLN A 46 2.69 -0.45 -4.18
C GLN A 46 2.17 0.34 -5.38
N ASN A 47 1.65 -0.34 -6.40
CA ASN A 47 1.09 0.29 -7.59
C ASN A 47 -0.16 1.13 -7.24
N GLU A 48 -1.09 0.57 -6.46
CA GLU A 48 -2.27 1.27 -5.92
C GLU A 48 -1.88 2.53 -5.13
N GLY A 49 -0.87 2.41 -4.26
CA GLY A 49 -0.36 3.54 -3.49
C GLY A 49 0.28 4.63 -4.35
N GLN A 50 0.99 4.27 -5.43
CA GLN A 50 1.55 5.24 -6.38
C GLN A 50 0.44 5.95 -7.17
N ILE A 51 -0.60 5.25 -7.60
CA ILE A 51 -1.77 5.85 -8.26
C ILE A 51 -2.45 6.86 -7.32
N ALA A 52 -2.71 6.46 -6.07
CA ALA A 52 -3.28 7.34 -5.06
C ALA A 52 -2.43 8.59 -4.81
N MET A 53 -1.13 8.39 -4.57
CA MET A 53 -0.19 9.47 -4.29
C MET A 53 -0.08 10.43 -5.48
N ALA A 54 0.13 9.90 -6.69
CA ALA A 54 0.23 10.71 -7.89
C ALA A 54 -1.03 11.54 -8.11
N LYS A 55 -2.22 10.96 -7.89
CA LYS A 55 -3.48 11.69 -8.06
C LYS A 55 -3.63 12.82 -7.04
N ILE A 56 -3.36 12.57 -5.75
CA ILE A 56 -3.45 13.60 -4.71
C ILE A 56 -2.42 14.70 -4.98
N VAL A 57 -1.17 14.34 -5.24
CA VAL A 57 -0.07 15.30 -5.47
C VAL A 57 -0.35 16.16 -6.71
N ASN A 58 -0.82 15.57 -7.82
CA ASN A 58 -1.15 16.34 -9.01
C ASN A 58 -2.25 17.38 -8.77
N ILE A 59 -3.30 17.03 -8.01
CA ILE A 59 -4.35 17.99 -7.65
C ILE A 59 -3.84 19.03 -6.66
N ALA A 60 -3.11 18.61 -5.63
CA ALA A 60 -2.53 19.53 -4.65
C ALA A 60 -1.60 20.54 -5.34
N MET A 61 -0.71 20.12 -6.24
CA MET A 61 0.19 21.03 -6.95
C MET A 61 -0.53 22.13 -7.72
N VAL A 62 -1.65 21.82 -8.38
CA VAL A 62 -2.42 22.83 -9.16
C VAL A 62 -3.39 23.63 -8.30
N SER A 63 -3.58 23.22 -7.04
CA SER A 63 -4.48 23.87 -6.11
C SER A 63 -3.88 25.14 -5.52
N SER A 64 -4.75 26.09 -5.18
CA SER A 64 -4.48 27.27 -4.35
C SER A 64 -4.57 26.97 -2.83
N GLY A 65 -4.82 25.71 -2.48
CA GLY A 65 -4.80 25.18 -1.12
C GLY A 65 -6.05 24.38 -0.74
N ILE A 66 -6.16 24.06 0.54
CA ILE A 66 -7.31 23.34 1.09
C ILE A 66 -8.46 24.33 1.35
N SER A 67 -9.67 23.92 1.00
CA SER A 67 -10.92 24.55 1.44
C SER A 67 -11.35 23.97 2.79
N ASN A 68 -11.42 22.64 2.89
CA ASN A 68 -11.80 21.96 4.13
C ASN A 68 -11.10 20.60 4.25
N ILE A 69 -10.85 20.20 5.49
CA ILE A 69 -10.25 18.92 5.84
C ILE A 69 -10.93 18.33 7.07
N TYR A 70 -11.17 17.02 6.98
CA TYR A 70 -11.85 16.25 8.01
C TYR A 70 -11.06 14.99 8.33
N ASP A 71 -11.01 14.66 9.62
CA ASP A 71 -10.45 13.39 10.06
C ASP A 71 -11.40 12.20 9.77
N TYR A 72 -10.96 10.99 10.13
CA TYR A 72 -11.76 9.77 9.96
C TYR A 72 -13.09 9.78 10.74
N ASN A 73 -13.19 10.59 11.80
CA ASN A 73 -14.40 10.77 12.60
C ASN A 73 -15.29 11.90 12.07
N ASN A 74 -14.96 12.46 10.89
CA ASN A 74 -15.65 13.57 10.27
C ASN A 74 -15.62 14.87 11.09
N ILE A 75 -14.59 15.04 11.92
CA ILE A 75 -14.33 16.27 12.68
C ILE A 75 -13.52 17.20 11.78
N ASN A 76 -13.91 18.48 11.72
CA ASN A 76 -13.20 19.51 10.97
C ASN A 76 -11.81 19.77 11.61
N GLN A 77 -10.78 19.82 10.76
CA GLN A 77 -9.37 20.00 11.16
C GLN A 77 -8.73 21.19 10.42
N ASP A 78 -9.51 22.14 9.92
CA ASP A 78 -9.05 23.24 9.06
C ASP A 78 -7.95 24.09 9.72
N ASP A 79 -8.13 24.38 11.01
CA ASP A 79 -7.25 25.23 11.80
C ASP A 79 -6.16 24.47 12.56
N THR A 80 -6.10 23.14 12.46
CA THR A 80 -5.05 22.37 13.12
C THR A 80 -3.76 22.39 12.31
N LYS A 81 -2.64 22.26 13.03
CA LYS A 81 -1.31 22.03 12.47
C LYS A 81 -0.81 20.60 12.66
N ASP A 82 -1.54 19.82 13.45
CA ASP A 82 -1.14 18.47 13.82
C ASP A 82 -1.31 17.48 12.65
N LYS A 83 -0.55 16.39 12.72
CA LYS A 83 -0.71 15.27 11.79
C LYS A 83 -2.01 14.53 12.09
N ILE A 84 -2.92 14.50 11.12
CA ILE A 84 -4.23 13.86 11.27
C ILE A 84 -4.34 12.59 10.42
N SER A 85 -5.25 11.70 10.80
CA SER A 85 -5.70 10.60 9.93
C SER A 85 -6.86 11.11 9.07
N LEU A 86 -6.63 11.20 7.77
CA LEU A 86 -7.52 11.81 6.80
C LEU A 86 -8.77 10.96 6.58
N GLY A 87 -9.95 11.55 6.80
CA GLY A 87 -11.22 11.01 6.32
C GLY A 87 -11.64 11.65 4.99
N LYS A 88 -11.52 12.98 4.89
CA LYS A 88 -11.91 13.73 3.68
C LYS A 88 -11.11 15.03 3.55
N ILE A 89 -10.71 15.39 2.34
CA ILE A 89 -10.07 16.66 2.00
C ILE A 89 -10.76 17.25 0.77
N ILE A 90 -11.00 18.56 0.82
CA ILE A 90 -11.62 19.35 -0.23
C ILE A 90 -10.64 20.45 -0.61
N PHE A 91 -10.17 20.45 -1.85
CA PHE A 91 -9.33 21.51 -2.41
C PHE A 91 -10.20 22.68 -2.87
N LYS A 92 -9.63 23.90 -2.90
CA LYS A 92 -10.36 25.12 -3.28
C LYS A 92 -10.98 25.08 -4.68
N GLU A 93 -10.40 24.30 -5.57
CA GLU A 93 -10.85 24.10 -6.95
C GLU A 93 -12.02 23.09 -7.06
N GLY A 94 -12.46 22.52 -5.93
CA GLY A 94 -13.62 21.64 -5.83
C GLY A 94 -13.30 20.15 -5.88
N ASP A 95 -12.03 19.77 -6.00
CA ASP A 95 -11.61 18.36 -5.95
C ASP A 95 -11.75 17.79 -4.53
N ILE A 96 -12.44 16.66 -4.44
CA ILE A 96 -12.76 15.99 -3.18
C ILE A 96 -12.07 14.62 -3.16
N PHE A 97 -11.24 14.40 -2.15
CA PHE A 97 -10.74 13.07 -1.81
C PHE A 97 -11.38 12.58 -0.52
N GLN A 98 -11.78 11.31 -0.51
CA GLN A 98 -12.40 10.68 0.66
C GLN A 98 -11.87 9.26 0.83
N VAL A 99 -11.47 8.93 2.06
CA VAL A 99 -11.10 7.58 2.47
C VAL A 99 -12.32 6.91 3.08
N LYS A 100 -12.78 5.81 2.48
CA LYS A 100 -13.94 5.04 2.98
C LYS A 100 -13.81 3.56 2.63
N GLU A 101 -14.06 2.70 3.61
CA GLU A 101 -14.11 1.23 3.42
C GLU A 101 -12.83 0.67 2.76
N GLY A 102 -11.66 1.19 3.14
CA GLY A 102 -10.38 0.74 2.58
C GLY A 102 -10.05 1.28 1.18
N ASN A 103 -10.85 2.22 0.67
CA ASN A 103 -10.69 2.79 -0.67
C ASN A 103 -10.48 4.30 -0.59
N LEU A 104 -9.66 4.82 -1.51
CA LEU A 104 -9.58 6.25 -1.79
C LEU A 104 -10.51 6.57 -2.95
N LYS A 105 -11.41 7.52 -2.72
CA LYS A 105 -12.32 8.05 -3.75
C LYS A 105 -11.92 9.47 -4.13
N HIS A 106 -11.96 9.77 -5.43
CA HIS A 106 -11.85 11.12 -5.98
C HIS A 106 -13.17 11.48 -6.66
N ASN A 107 -13.82 12.55 -6.19
CA ASN A 107 -15.13 13.01 -6.68
C ASN A 107 -16.18 11.87 -6.77
N GLY A 108 -16.14 10.93 -5.82
CA GLY A 108 -17.03 9.77 -5.73
C GLY A 108 -16.54 8.49 -6.43
N ASN A 109 -15.55 8.58 -7.32
CA ASN A 109 -14.99 7.43 -8.03
C ASN A 109 -13.84 6.80 -7.25
N ILE A 110 -13.80 5.47 -7.16
CA ILE A 110 -12.67 4.76 -6.54
C ILE A 110 -11.45 4.92 -7.46
N ILE A 111 -10.35 5.41 -6.88
CA ILE A 111 -9.07 5.59 -7.59
C ILE A 111 -7.95 4.70 -7.05
N ALA A 112 -8.08 4.24 -5.81
CA ALA A 112 -7.15 3.28 -5.24
C ALA A 112 -7.83 2.43 -4.15
N ASN A 113 -7.37 1.19 -4.03
CA ASN A 113 -7.85 0.21 -3.06
C ASN A 113 -6.78 -0.07 -1.99
N HIS A 114 -7.12 -0.91 -1.01
CA HIS A 114 -6.21 -1.38 0.04
C HIS A 114 -5.62 -0.28 0.94
N ILE A 115 -6.31 0.86 1.04
CA ILE A 115 -5.92 1.99 1.88
C ILE A 115 -6.26 1.67 3.33
N LYS A 116 -5.24 1.42 4.15
CA LYS A 116 -5.41 1.27 5.60
C LYS A 116 -5.64 2.62 6.27
N ASN A 117 -4.81 3.61 5.93
CA ASN A 117 -4.91 4.96 6.47
C ASN A 117 -4.16 5.94 5.55
N ILE A 118 -4.61 7.19 5.49
CA ILE A 118 -3.84 8.30 4.93
C ILE A 118 -3.63 9.29 6.05
N LYS A 119 -2.38 9.66 6.31
CA LYS A 119 -2.07 10.74 7.25
C LYS A 119 -1.60 11.96 6.48
N VAL A 120 -2.01 13.11 6.96
CA VAL A 120 -1.61 14.38 6.37
C VAL A 120 -1.21 15.37 7.45
N SER A 121 -0.24 16.21 7.13
CA SER A 121 0.16 17.36 7.95
C SER A 121 0.53 18.53 7.05
N PRO A 122 0.35 19.77 7.51
CA PRO A 122 0.85 20.94 6.80
C PRO A 122 2.38 20.92 6.75
N ILE A 123 2.96 21.53 5.72
CA ILE A 123 4.43 21.54 5.53
C ILE A 123 5.13 22.61 6.38
N ASP A 124 4.44 23.70 6.72
CA ASP A 124 5.05 24.91 7.33
C ASP A 124 4.71 25.09 8.84
N ASP A 125 4.30 24.03 9.55
CA ASP A 125 3.84 24.07 10.97
C ASP A 125 2.76 25.15 11.27
N ILE A 126 2.01 25.56 10.25
CA ILE A 126 0.81 26.41 10.34
C ILE A 126 -0.43 25.60 9.97
N SER A 127 -1.62 26.18 10.10
CA SER A 127 -2.86 25.45 9.84
C SER A 127 -2.99 24.96 8.39
N PHE A 128 -3.80 23.91 8.16
CA PHE A 128 -4.03 23.37 6.81
C PHE A 128 -4.53 24.43 5.80
N LEU A 129 -5.37 25.37 6.23
CA LEU A 129 -5.85 26.47 5.37
C LEU A 129 -4.72 27.45 4.98
N GLN A 130 -3.79 27.69 5.91
CA GLN A 130 -2.72 28.67 5.75
C GLN A 130 -1.42 28.07 5.20
N SER A 131 -1.26 26.75 5.21
CA SER A 131 -0.04 26.08 4.74
C SER A 131 0.18 26.21 3.23
N ASN A 132 1.44 26.30 2.81
CA ASN A 132 1.83 26.33 1.40
C ASN A 132 1.92 24.93 0.78
N GLY A 133 1.63 23.88 1.54
CA GLY A 133 1.72 22.52 1.05
C GLY A 133 1.28 21.48 2.07
N LEU A 134 1.47 20.21 1.70
CA LEU A 134 1.11 19.05 2.51
C LEU A 134 2.22 18.02 2.50
N ILE A 135 2.36 17.36 3.64
CA ILE A 135 3.06 16.10 3.77
C ILE A 135 1.98 15.01 3.81
N ILE A 136 2.04 14.06 2.88
CA ILE A 136 1.06 13.00 2.72
C ILE A 136 1.76 11.67 2.96
N GLU A 137 1.21 10.85 3.86
CA GLU A 137 1.64 9.50 4.16
C GLU A 137 0.48 8.53 3.89
N ILE A 138 0.60 7.67 2.88
CA ILE A 138 -0.38 6.65 2.55
C ILE A 138 0.12 5.31 3.08
N ILE A 139 -0.70 4.66 3.90
CA ILE A 139 -0.46 3.32 4.45
C ILE A 139 -1.44 2.37 3.78
N LEU A 140 -0.92 1.35 3.09
CA LEU A 140 -1.70 0.31 2.42
C LEU A 140 -1.50 -1.04 3.09
N GLU A 141 -2.54 -1.88 3.08
CA GLU A 141 -2.48 -3.24 3.63
C GLU A 141 -3.23 -4.26 2.76
N LEU A 142 -2.55 -5.36 2.42
CA LEU A 142 -3.13 -6.52 1.73
C LEU A 142 -2.50 -7.80 2.30
N ASN A 143 -3.31 -8.78 2.69
CA ASN A 143 -2.86 -10.09 3.18
C ASN A 143 -1.78 -10.04 4.29
N LYS A 144 -1.87 -9.06 5.21
CA LYS A 144 -0.90 -8.75 6.29
C LYS A 144 0.42 -8.12 5.83
N GLU A 145 0.61 -7.90 4.53
CA GLU A 145 1.68 -7.06 4.02
C GLU A 145 1.25 -5.60 4.10
N THR A 146 2.16 -4.72 4.50
CA THR A 146 1.91 -3.29 4.65
C THR A 146 2.98 -2.49 3.95
N ILE A 147 2.57 -1.49 3.17
CA ILE A 147 3.48 -0.53 2.55
C ILE A 147 3.12 0.87 3.01
N LYS A 148 4.15 1.69 3.21
CA LYS A 148 4.04 3.13 3.46
C LYS A 148 4.67 3.89 2.29
N ILE A 149 3.93 4.85 1.75
CA ILE A 149 4.41 5.79 0.74
C ILE A 149 4.26 7.20 1.31
N GLU A 150 5.30 8.02 1.20
CA GLU A 150 5.32 9.38 1.73
C GLU A 150 5.77 10.35 0.65
N ASN A 151 5.11 11.50 0.57
CA ASN A 151 5.50 12.57 -0.33
C ASN A 151 5.15 13.94 0.26
N GLN A 152 5.88 14.96 -0.18
CA GLN A 152 5.65 16.35 0.17
C GLN A 152 5.29 17.12 -1.10
N VAL A 153 4.25 17.95 -1.00
CA VAL A 153 3.75 18.72 -2.14
C VAL A 153 3.53 20.16 -1.72
N MET A 154 4.01 21.10 -2.52
CA MET A 154 3.71 22.53 -2.39
C MET A 154 2.62 22.93 -3.39
N TYR A 155 1.73 23.82 -2.97
CA TYR A 155 0.72 24.46 -3.80
C TYR A 155 1.39 25.45 -4.74
N ARG A 156 1.14 25.35 -6.06
CA ARG A 156 1.76 26.25 -7.04
C ARG A 156 1.05 27.60 -7.16
N ASN A 157 -0.25 27.62 -6.88
CA ASN A 157 -1.13 28.74 -7.17
C ASN A 157 -1.62 29.47 -5.91
N LYS A 158 -0.79 29.50 -4.86
CA LYS A 158 -1.12 30.17 -3.60
C LYS A 158 -0.59 31.60 -3.57
#